data_AF-A0A0C9SB74-F1
#
_entry.id   AF-A0A0C9SB74-F1
#
_cell.length_a   1.000
_cell.length_b   1.000
_cell.length_c   1.000
_cell.angle_alpha   90.00
_cell.angle_beta   90.00
_cell.angle_gamma   90.00
#
_symmetry.space_group_name_H-M   'P 1'
#
loop_
_entity.id
_entity.type
_entity.pdbx_description
1 polymer ?
#
loop_
_entity_poly.entity_id
_entity_poly.type
_entity_poly.pdbx_seq_one_letter_code
_entity_poly.pdbx_strand_id
1 'polypeptide(L)'
;LSISLPEDFRQVSSIIDVDVVPDTCRRVRLVKHGSDKPLGFYIRDGTSVRVTPHGLDRLPGIFISRLVPGGLAEGTGLLAVNDEVLEVNGIEVSGKTLDQVTDMMVANSSNLIITIRPANQCSVGTLPRRGSFGRSSQMSHGSHNSNPSVVSDDDRLDEDEIRDHTAGFEGLDETPPRSTHDGVITL
;
A
#
# COMPACT_ATOMS: atom_id res chain seq x y z
N LEU A 1 -25.38 -27.93 -21.28
CA LEU A 1 -25.07 -26.66 -20.58
C LEU A 1 -24.91 -25.58 -21.65
N SER A 2 -25.89 -24.68 -21.79
CA SER A 2 -25.83 -23.54 -22.72
C SER A 2 -25.36 -22.31 -21.94
N ILE A 3 -24.13 -21.87 -22.20
CA ILE A 3 -23.56 -20.65 -21.59
C ILE A 3 -24.14 -19.45 -22.36
N SER A 4 -24.77 -18.51 -21.67
CA SER A 4 -25.36 -17.31 -22.27
C SER A 4 -24.30 -16.32 -22.76
N LEU A 5 -24.71 -15.38 -23.61
CA LEU A 5 -23.87 -14.23 -23.92
C LEU A 5 -23.73 -13.36 -22.66
N PRO A 6 -22.53 -12.84 -22.40
CA PRO A 6 -22.35 -12.04 -21.21
C PRO A 6 -23.01 -10.65 -21.36
N GLU A 7 -23.68 -10.23 -20.30
CA GLU A 7 -24.52 -9.03 -20.25
C GLU A 7 -23.88 -7.96 -19.36
N ASP A 8 -24.21 -6.69 -19.61
CA ASP A 8 -23.81 -5.53 -18.80
C ASP A 8 -22.29 -5.33 -18.62
N PHE A 9 -21.52 -5.47 -19.71
CA PHE A 9 -20.10 -5.12 -19.69
C PHE A 9 -19.89 -3.62 -19.52
N ARG A 10 -19.27 -3.26 -18.40
CA ARG A 10 -18.93 -1.88 -18.10
C ARG A 10 -17.43 -1.73 -17.89
N GLN A 11 -16.86 -0.70 -18.51
CA GLN A 11 -15.48 -0.33 -18.23
C GLN A 11 -15.37 0.21 -16.80
N VAL A 12 -14.55 -0.45 -15.99
CA VAL A 12 -14.32 -0.10 -14.59
C VAL A 12 -13.01 0.66 -14.37
N SER A 13 -12.06 0.55 -15.30
CA SER A 13 -10.82 1.32 -15.27
C SER A 13 -10.12 1.48 -16.62
N SER A 14 -9.16 2.41 -16.68
CA SER A 14 -8.18 2.55 -17.77
C SER A 14 -6.94 3.31 -17.32
N ILE A 15 -5.80 3.02 -17.95
CA ILE A 15 -4.65 3.94 -17.95
C ILE A 15 -4.88 5.00 -19.04
N ILE A 16 -4.61 6.26 -18.73
CA ILE A 16 -4.78 7.40 -19.65
C ILE A 16 -3.49 8.22 -19.76
N ASP A 17 -3.42 9.07 -20.79
CA ASP A 17 -2.32 10.03 -21.02
C ASP A 17 -0.90 9.44 -20.96
N VAL A 18 -0.74 8.20 -21.42
CA VAL A 18 0.53 7.45 -21.37
C VAL A 18 1.68 8.20 -22.05
N ASP A 19 1.38 8.97 -23.11
CA ASP A 19 2.39 9.70 -23.90
C ASP A 19 2.69 11.12 -23.35
N VAL A 20 1.87 11.61 -22.42
CA VAL A 20 1.96 12.98 -21.88
C VAL A 20 2.41 12.99 -20.42
N VAL A 21 2.02 11.97 -19.66
CA VAL A 21 2.45 11.77 -18.28
C VAL A 21 3.89 11.22 -18.28
N PRO A 22 4.78 11.70 -17.40
CA PRO A 22 6.11 11.13 -17.27
C PRO A 22 6.06 9.61 -17.08
N ASP A 23 7.03 8.90 -17.64
CA ASP A 23 7.18 7.44 -17.52
C ASP A 23 7.30 6.97 -16.06
N THR A 24 7.79 7.83 -15.18
CA THR A 24 7.83 7.59 -13.74
C THR A 24 6.46 7.66 -13.04
N CYS A 25 5.42 8.04 -13.77
CA CYS A 25 4.08 8.26 -13.26
C CYS A 25 3.06 7.44 -14.04
N ARG A 26 1.88 7.25 -13.45
CA ARG A 26 0.76 6.57 -14.09
C ARG A 26 -0.52 7.31 -13.80
N ARG A 27 -1.31 7.60 -14.85
CA ARG A 27 -2.63 8.19 -14.70
C ARG A 27 -3.69 7.12 -14.89
N VAL A 28 -4.47 6.89 -13.84
CA VAL A 28 -5.48 5.83 -13.75
C VAL A 28 -6.86 6.47 -13.63
N ARG A 29 -7.79 6.03 -14.47
CA ARG A 29 -9.21 6.32 -14.34
C ARG A 29 -9.92 5.13 -13.71
N LEU A 30 -10.71 5.36 -12.67
CA LEU A 30 -11.61 4.40 -12.04
C LEU A 30 -13.06 4.86 -12.24
N VAL A 31 -13.94 3.94 -12.63
CA VAL A 31 -15.36 4.21 -12.85
C VAL A 31 -16.18 3.31 -11.95
N LYS A 32 -16.88 3.93 -11.00
CA LYS A 32 -17.77 3.24 -10.08
C LYS A 32 -19.17 3.15 -10.69
N HIS A 33 -19.64 1.93 -10.96
CA HIS A 33 -20.96 1.69 -11.55
C HIS A 33 -21.96 1.27 -10.49
N GLY A 34 -23.02 2.07 -10.31
CA GLY A 34 -24.32 1.68 -9.73
C GLY A 34 -24.30 1.00 -8.35
N SER A 35 -23.18 1.02 -7.64
CA SER A 35 -23.01 0.40 -6.34
C SER A 35 -22.65 1.47 -5.34
N ASP A 36 -23.15 1.39 -4.11
CA ASP A 36 -22.68 2.23 -3.00
C ASP A 36 -21.30 1.80 -2.49
N LYS A 37 -20.69 0.79 -3.11
CA LYS A 37 -19.40 0.26 -2.69
C LYS A 37 -18.31 1.33 -2.81
N PRO A 38 -17.42 1.43 -1.81
CA PRO A 38 -16.26 2.32 -1.88
C PRO A 38 -15.37 1.99 -3.09
N LEU A 39 -14.54 2.94 -3.51
CA LEU A 39 -13.47 2.72 -4.49
C LEU A 39 -12.49 1.64 -4.03
N GLY A 40 -12.39 1.40 -2.73
CA GLY A 40 -11.74 0.22 -2.18
C GLY A 40 -10.25 0.39 -1.99
N PHE A 41 -9.80 1.61 -1.67
CA PHE A 41 -8.45 1.88 -1.21
C PHE A 41 -8.46 2.97 -0.14
N TYR A 42 -7.35 3.08 0.57
CA TYR A 42 -7.16 4.02 1.65
C TYR A 42 -5.92 4.85 1.37
N ILE A 43 -5.96 6.10 1.79
CA ILE A 43 -4.82 7.00 1.72
C ILE A 43 -4.30 7.35 3.12
N ARG A 44 -3.05 7.79 3.19
CA ARG A 44 -2.40 8.29 4.40
C ARG A 44 -1.45 9.42 4.06
N ASP A 45 -1.14 10.24 5.06
CA ASP A 45 0.01 11.12 5.01
C ASP A 45 1.33 10.32 5.03
N GLY A 46 2.36 10.92 4.47
CA GLY A 46 3.71 10.38 4.49
C GLY A 46 4.74 11.41 4.04
N THR A 47 5.97 10.96 3.90
CA THR A 47 7.08 11.78 3.42
C THR A 47 7.52 11.27 2.05
N SER A 48 7.39 12.13 1.04
CA SER A 48 7.95 11.93 -0.29
C SER A 48 9.39 12.43 -0.30
N VAL A 49 10.32 11.58 -0.74
CA VAL A 49 11.71 11.95 -0.96
C VAL A 49 11.89 12.29 -2.42
N ARG A 50 12.29 13.52 -2.72
CA ARG A 50 12.54 13.99 -4.08
C ARG A 50 13.99 14.37 -4.25
N VAL A 51 14.55 14.03 -5.41
CA VAL A 51 15.88 14.50 -5.81
C VAL A 51 15.71 15.86 -6.46
N THR A 52 16.33 16.88 -5.88
CA THR A 52 16.41 18.22 -6.46
C THR A 52 17.87 18.56 -6.75
N PRO A 53 18.16 19.57 -7.60
CA PRO A 53 19.53 20.00 -7.87
C PRO A 53 20.31 20.42 -6.60
N HIS A 54 19.60 20.74 -5.52
CA HIS A 54 20.15 21.15 -4.23
C HIS A 54 20.32 20.00 -3.23
N GLY A 55 19.86 18.78 -3.56
CA GLY A 55 20.01 17.60 -2.72
C GLY A 55 18.75 16.74 -2.64
N LEU A 56 18.54 16.11 -1.47
CA LEU A 56 17.37 15.30 -1.17
C LEU A 56 16.38 16.12 -0.35
N ASP A 57 15.20 16.36 -0.90
CA ASP A 57 14.11 17.05 -0.22
C ASP A 57 13.11 16.05 0.34
N ARG A 58 12.69 16.31 1.58
CA ARG A 58 11.65 15.55 2.28
C ARG A 58 10.39 16.39 2.34
N LEU A 59 9.42 16.08 1.50
CA LEU A 59 8.18 16.83 1.38
C LEU A 59 6.99 16.01 1.90
N PRO A 60 5.95 16.64 2.45
CA PRO A 60 4.68 15.97 2.71
C PRO A 60 4.12 15.36 1.42
N GLY A 61 3.55 14.17 1.51
CA GLY A 61 2.93 13.49 0.38
C GLY A 61 1.78 12.58 0.83
N ILE A 62 0.90 12.23 -0.11
CA ILE A 62 -0.24 11.36 0.11
C ILE A 62 0.06 10.01 -0.54
N PHE A 63 -0.17 8.92 0.20
CA PHE A 63 0.16 7.57 -0.24
C PHE A 63 -1.02 6.63 -0.10
N ILE A 64 -1.14 5.66 -0.99
CA ILE A 64 -2.06 4.54 -0.79
C ILE A 64 -1.54 3.70 0.38
N SER A 65 -2.31 3.61 1.46
CA SER A 65 -1.96 2.84 2.67
C SER A 65 -2.44 1.40 2.59
N ARG A 66 -3.59 1.17 1.94
CA ARG A 66 -4.24 -0.14 1.89
C ARG A 66 -5.16 -0.26 0.67
N LEU A 67 -5.31 -1.48 0.16
CA LEU A 67 -6.35 -1.87 -0.79
C LEU A 67 -7.38 -2.78 -0.09
N VAL A 68 -8.66 -2.64 -0.45
CA VAL A 68 -9.74 -3.50 0.03
C VAL A 68 -9.74 -4.79 -0.79
N PRO A 69 -9.66 -5.97 -0.14
CA PRO A 69 -9.80 -7.25 -0.82
C PRO A 69 -11.12 -7.36 -1.59
N GLY A 70 -11.05 -7.68 -2.88
CA GLY A 70 -12.19 -7.71 -3.79
C GLY A 70 -12.82 -6.34 -4.08
N GLY A 71 -12.16 -5.25 -3.68
CA GLY A 71 -12.57 -3.88 -3.96
C GLY A 71 -12.29 -3.48 -5.41
N LEU A 72 -12.86 -2.35 -5.84
CA LEU A 72 -12.68 -1.84 -7.20
C LEU A 72 -11.19 -1.59 -7.50
N ALA A 73 -10.51 -0.84 -6.65
CA ALA A 73 -9.09 -0.52 -6.83
C ALA A 73 -8.20 -1.77 -6.91
N GLU A 74 -8.37 -2.73 -5.99
CA GLU A 74 -7.61 -3.99 -6.01
C GLU A 74 -7.91 -4.79 -7.29
N GLY A 75 -9.20 -4.95 -7.65
CA GLY A 75 -9.62 -5.71 -8.82
C GLY A 75 -9.10 -5.16 -10.15
N THR A 76 -8.72 -3.87 -10.19
CA THR A 76 -8.11 -3.27 -11.39
C THR A 76 -6.65 -3.65 -11.57
N GLY A 77 -5.93 -3.96 -10.48
CA GLY A 77 -4.48 -4.19 -10.49
C GLY A 77 -3.63 -2.99 -10.92
N LEU A 78 -4.23 -1.81 -11.08
CA LEU A 78 -3.54 -0.61 -11.56
C LEU A 78 -2.92 0.22 -10.43
N LEU A 79 -3.36 -0.02 -9.20
CA LEU A 79 -2.95 0.65 -7.97
C LEU A 79 -2.32 -0.35 -7.01
N ALA A 80 -1.34 0.11 -6.23
CA ALA A 80 -0.64 -0.65 -5.22
C ALA A 80 -0.48 0.15 -3.93
N VAL A 81 -0.29 -0.57 -2.82
CA VAL A 81 0.10 0.04 -1.55
C VAL A 81 1.46 0.71 -1.72
N ASN A 82 1.60 1.89 -1.12
CA ASN A 82 2.73 2.82 -1.21
C ASN A 82 2.85 3.63 -2.51
N ASP A 83 1.89 3.52 -3.43
CA ASP A 83 1.84 4.47 -4.54
C ASP A 83 1.63 5.89 -3.99
N GLU A 84 2.44 6.85 -4.46
CA GLU A 84 2.29 8.26 -4.09
C GLU A 84 1.25 8.90 -5.01
N VAL A 85 0.21 9.49 -4.43
CA VAL A 85 -0.79 10.26 -5.17
C VAL A 85 -0.24 11.66 -5.44
N LEU A 86 -0.26 12.07 -6.70
CA LEU A 86 0.25 13.37 -7.15
C LEU A 86 -0.90 14.31 -7.54
N GLU A 87 -1.95 13.78 -8.18
CA GLU A 87 -3.09 14.55 -8.67
C GLU A 87 -4.41 13.77 -8.52
N VAL A 88 -5.50 14.51 -8.30
CA VAL A 88 -6.87 13.99 -8.32
C VAL A 88 -7.69 14.87 -9.27
N ASN A 89 -8.24 14.27 -10.33
CA ASN A 89 -9.03 14.91 -11.38
C ASN A 89 -8.36 16.19 -11.94
N GLY A 90 -7.04 16.14 -12.12
CA GLY A 90 -6.23 17.25 -12.65
C GLY A 90 -5.84 18.32 -11.63
N ILE A 91 -6.15 18.12 -10.35
CA ILE A 91 -5.77 19.02 -9.26
C ILE A 91 -4.62 18.38 -8.48
N GLU A 92 -3.47 19.06 -8.40
CA GLU A 92 -2.31 18.61 -7.63
C GLU A 92 -2.66 18.51 -6.13
N VAL A 93 -2.18 17.45 -5.47
CA VAL A 93 -2.41 17.22 -4.03
C VAL A 93 -1.32 17.82 -3.13
N SER A 94 -0.23 18.30 -3.71
CA SER A 94 0.87 18.95 -2.99
C SER A 94 0.34 20.15 -2.18
N GLY A 95 0.70 20.20 -0.89
CA GLY A 95 0.27 21.26 0.03
C GLY A 95 -1.19 21.18 0.49
N LYS A 96 -1.97 20.17 0.08
CA LYS A 96 -3.31 19.90 0.62
C LYS A 96 -3.24 19.00 1.84
N THR A 97 -4.22 19.12 2.73
CA THR A 97 -4.36 18.19 3.85
C THR A 97 -4.93 16.86 3.39
N LEU A 98 -4.70 15.79 4.15
CA LEU A 98 -5.29 14.47 3.89
C LEU A 98 -6.81 14.54 3.75
N ASP A 99 -7.46 15.32 4.61
CA ASP A 99 -8.92 15.53 4.62
C ASP A 99 -9.41 16.18 3.32
N GLN A 100 -8.73 17.24 2.86
CA GLN A 100 -9.04 17.89 1.58
C GLN A 100 -8.90 16.93 0.39
N VAL A 101 -7.84 16.11 0.38
CA VAL A 101 -7.62 15.14 -0.69
C VAL A 101 -8.66 14.03 -0.64
N THR A 102 -9.07 13.61 0.56
CA THR A 102 -10.18 12.66 0.78
C THR A 102 -11.47 13.22 0.20
N ASP A 103 -11.83 14.45 0.54
CA ASP A 103 -13.02 15.12 0.01
C ASP A 103 -13.00 15.21 -1.52
N MET A 104 -11.85 15.53 -2.10
CA MET A 104 -11.68 15.55 -3.55
C MET A 104 -11.92 14.17 -4.17
N MET A 105 -11.42 13.09 -3.58
CA MET A 105 -11.65 11.72 -4.07
C MET A 105 -13.11 11.30 -3.93
N VAL A 106 -13.76 11.62 -2.79
CA VAL A 106 -15.18 11.31 -2.55
C VAL A 106 -16.07 12.05 -3.54
N ALA A 107 -15.84 13.35 -3.74
CA ALA A 107 -16.60 14.18 -4.69
C ALA A 107 -16.51 13.67 -6.13
N ASN A 108 -15.39 13.01 -6.48
CA ASN A 108 -15.15 12.44 -7.81
C ASN A 108 -15.28 10.91 -7.85
N SER A 109 -15.86 10.28 -6.84
CA SER A 109 -15.85 8.81 -6.67
C SER A 109 -16.60 8.03 -7.77
N SER A 110 -17.49 8.67 -8.53
CA SER A 110 -18.14 8.06 -9.69
C SER A 110 -17.20 7.96 -10.91
N ASN A 111 -16.29 8.93 -11.07
CA ASN A 111 -15.34 9.02 -12.16
C ASN A 111 -14.02 9.63 -11.67
N LEU A 112 -13.26 8.81 -10.96
CA LEU A 112 -12.01 9.26 -10.35
C LEU A 112 -10.87 9.11 -11.35
N ILE A 113 -10.08 10.17 -11.53
CA ILE A 113 -8.83 10.14 -12.29
C ILE A 113 -7.71 10.51 -11.32
N ILE A 114 -6.76 9.62 -11.11
CA ILE A 114 -5.60 9.88 -10.25
C ILE A 114 -4.30 9.73 -11.02
N THR A 115 -3.38 10.68 -10.83
CA THR A 115 -1.99 10.54 -11.25
C THR A 115 -1.18 10.08 -10.04
N ILE A 116 -0.46 8.97 -10.19
CA ILE A 116 0.35 8.38 -9.13
C ILE A 116 1.81 8.22 -9.56
N ARG A 117 2.73 8.17 -8.59
CA ARG A 117 4.06 7.58 -8.75
C ARG A 117 4.03 6.16 -8.17
N PRO A 118 4.21 5.11 -9.00
CA PRO A 118 4.14 3.74 -8.52
C PRO A 118 5.27 3.39 -7.53
N ALA A 119 4.93 2.67 -6.45
CA ALA A 119 5.85 2.28 -5.38
C ALA A 119 6.98 1.36 -5.83
N ASN A 120 6.73 0.55 -6.86
CA ASN A 120 7.62 -0.50 -7.34
C ASN A 120 8.51 -0.05 -8.51
N GLN A 121 8.70 1.25 -8.71
CA GLN A 121 9.67 1.76 -9.68
C GLN A 121 11.12 1.67 -9.15
N CYS A 122 11.55 0.47 -8.76
CA CYS A 122 12.92 0.07 -9.00
C CYS A 122 13.08 -0.07 -10.52
N SER A 123 13.34 1.04 -11.22
CA SER A 123 13.87 1.12 -12.59
C SER A 123 13.65 -0.14 -13.45
N VAL A 124 12.42 -0.38 -13.91
CA VAL A 124 12.17 -1.34 -15.01
C VAL A 124 12.14 -0.57 -16.32
N GLY A 125 13.25 0.09 -16.61
CA GLY A 125 13.59 0.63 -17.92
C GLY A 125 14.95 0.05 -18.31
N THR A 126 14.96 -0.82 -19.33
CA THR A 126 16.18 -1.20 -20.09
C THR A 126 17.30 -1.92 -19.33
N LEU A 127 17.10 -3.21 -19.03
CA LEU A 127 18.19 -4.18 -19.15
C LEU A 127 17.79 -5.19 -20.23
N PRO A 128 18.56 -5.38 -21.31
CA PRO A 128 18.31 -6.51 -22.19
C PRO A 128 18.52 -7.76 -21.35
N ARG A 129 17.57 -8.70 -21.40
CA ARG A 129 17.79 -10.06 -20.91
C ARG A 129 19.01 -10.64 -21.62
N ARG A 130 20.18 -10.49 -21.00
CA ARG A 130 21.41 -11.19 -21.40
C ARG A 130 21.41 -12.50 -20.63
N GLY A 131 21.33 -13.59 -21.37
CA GLY A 131 21.19 -14.91 -20.80
C GLY A 131 22.39 -15.37 -19.96
N SER A 132 22.11 -16.49 -19.31
CA SER A 132 23.04 -17.58 -19.02
C SER A 132 23.95 -17.44 -17.80
N PHE A 133 23.46 -17.90 -16.65
CA PHE A 133 24.12 -18.87 -15.76
C PHE A 133 23.00 -19.35 -14.80
N GLY A 134 22.47 -20.58 -14.86
CA GLY A 134 23.14 -21.83 -15.14
C GLY A 134 23.97 -22.22 -13.92
N ARG A 135 23.41 -23.13 -13.10
CA ARG A 135 24.10 -24.01 -12.11
C ARG A 135 24.45 -23.28 -10.80
N SER A 136 24.24 -23.81 -9.60
CA SER A 136 23.88 -25.15 -9.14
C SER A 136 23.36 -25.04 -7.70
N SER A 137 22.30 -25.81 -7.39
CA SER A 137 21.97 -26.19 -6.02
C SER A 137 23.11 -27.02 -5.41
N GLN A 138 23.58 -26.64 -4.22
CA GLN A 138 24.29 -27.55 -3.33
C GLN A 138 23.65 -27.51 -1.94
N MET A 139 22.82 -28.53 -1.74
CA MET A 139 22.59 -29.20 -0.48
C MET A 139 23.93 -29.65 0.14
N SER A 140 24.10 -29.49 1.45
CA SER A 140 25.13 -30.20 2.22
C SER A 140 24.54 -30.60 3.56
N HIS A 141 24.23 -31.89 3.65
CA HIS A 141 23.94 -32.63 4.87
C HIS A 141 25.24 -33.08 5.52
N GLY A 142 25.31 -33.01 6.85
CA GLY A 142 26.09 -33.92 7.67
C GLY A 142 27.59 -33.59 7.83
N SER A 143 28.25 -33.85 8.95
CA SER A 143 27.84 -34.50 10.19
C SER A 143 29.01 -34.48 11.21
N HIS A 144 28.72 -34.74 12.50
CA HIS A 144 29.54 -35.33 13.58
C HIS A 144 31.08 -35.22 13.57
N ASN A 145 31.67 -34.66 14.64
CA ASN A 145 32.58 -35.39 15.54
C ASN A 145 32.86 -34.65 16.88
N SER A 146 33.03 -35.45 17.94
CA SER A 146 33.08 -35.19 19.39
C SER A 146 34.47 -34.81 19.96
N ASN A 147 34.53 -34.06 21.08
CA ASN A 147 34.97 -34.51 22.44
C ASN A 147 35.12 -33.36 23.49
N PRO A 148 35.21 -33.65 24.81
CA PRO A 148 34.71 -32.77 25.88
C PRO A 148 35.75 -32.12 26.83
N SER A 149 35.20 -31.38 27.80
CA SER A 149 35.71 -30.95 29.13
C SER A 149 36.61 -29.71 29.20
N VAL A 150 36.11 -28.65 29.86
CA VAL A 150 36.59 -28.15 31.16
C VAL A 150 35.57 -27.17 31.75
N VAL A 151 35.42 -27.27 33.07
CA VAL A 151 34.55 -26.54 33.99
C VAL A 151 34.98 -25.08 34.19
N SER A 152 34.02 -24.19 34.47
CA SER A 152 34.09 -23.16 35.52
C SER A 152 32.70 -22.52 35.71
N ASP A 153 32.23 -22.60 36.95
CA ASP A 153 31.08 -21.94 37.57
C ASP A 153 31.03 -20.41 37.39
N ASP A 154 29.83 -19.86 37.20
CA ASP A 154 29.35 -18.65 37.92
C ASP A 154 27.80 -18.60 37.83
N ASP A 155 27.16 -18.91 38.96
CA ASP A 155 25.74 -18.70 39.22
C ASP A 155 25.42 -17.20 39.28
N ARG A 156 24.45 -16.70 38.47
CA ARG A 156 23.48 -15.67 38.89
C ARG A 156 22.14 -15.81 38.15
N LEU A 157 21.13 -16.18 38.92
CA LEU A 157 19.71 -16.13 38.61
C LEU A 157 19.24 -14.67 38.76
N ASP A 158 18.49 -14.15 37.80
CA ASP A 158 17.48 -13.13 38.06
C ASP A 158 16.26 -13.41 37.17
N GLU A 159 15.17 -13.76 37.85
CA GLU A 159 13.84 -14.04 37.33
C GLU A 159 13.10 -12.72 37.11
N ASP A 160 12.75 -12.35 35.87
CA ASP A 160 11.83 -11.25 35.64
C ASP A 160 10.38 -11.77 35.56
N GLU A 161 9.67 -11.43 36.64
CA GLU A 161 8.29 -11.74 37.00
C GLU A 161 7.27 -11.23 35.96
N ILE A 162 6.40 -12.14 35.48
CA ILE A 162 5.26 -11.82 34.61
C ILE A 162 4.18 -11.15 35.46
N ARG A 163 3.96 -9.84 35.26
CA ARG A 163 2.89 -9.10 35.95
C ARG A 163 1.62 -9.04 35.11
N ASP A 164 0.67 -9.92 35.45
CA ASP A 164 -0.71 -9.89 34.97
C ASP A 164 -1.48 -8.78 35.70
N HIS A 165 -2.03 -7.83 34.95
CA HIS A 165 -2.95 -6.81 35.46
C HIS A 165 -4.28 -6.93 34.74
N THR A 166 -5.03 -7.96 35.12
CA THR A 166 -6.46 -8.03 34.92
C THR A 166 -7.16 -7.16 35.98
N ALA A 167 -7.75 -6.04 35.57
CA ALA A 167 -8.72 -5.30 36.38
C ALA A 167 -9.89 -4.87 35.50
N GLY A 168 -11.06 -5.46 35.76
CA GLY A 168 -12.32 -5.03 35.18
C GLY A 168 -12.79 -3.70 35.77
N PHE A 169 -13.47 -2.90 34.96
CA PHE A 169 -14.40 -1.90 35.46
C PHE A 169 -15.59 -1.75 34.52
N GLU A 170 -16.74 -1.57 35.16
CA GLU A 170 -18.10 -1.67 34.66
C GLU A 170 -18.47 -0.57 33.66
N GLY A 171 -19.43 -0.88 32.79
CA GLY A 171 -19.88 0.00 31.71
C GLY A 171 -20.84 1.11 32.15
N LEU A 172 -20.97 2.11 31.30
CA LEU A 172 -22.19 2.88 31.05
C LEU A 172 -22.23 3.32 29.57
N ASP A 173 -23.44 3.26 29.04
CA ASP A 173 -23.93 3.71 27.73
C ASP A 173 -23.46 5.12 27.34
N GLU A 174 -22.78 5.26 26.20
CA GLU A 174 -22.79 6.48 25.41
C GLU A 174 -22.62 6.15 23.91
N THR A 175 -23.45 6.80 23.11
CA THR A 175 -23.59 6.81 21.64
C THR A 175 -22.35 6.45 20.81
N PRO A 176 -22.49 5.82 19.62
CA PRO A 176 -21.33 5.38 18.83
C PRO A 176 -20.46 6.59 18.42
N PRO A 177 -19.19 6.64 18.83
CA PRO A 177 -18.29 7.68 18.36
C PRO A 177 -17.97 7.41 16.88
N ARG A 178 -18.05 8.46 16.08
CA ARG A 178 -17.40 8.51 14.75
C ARG A 178 -15.96 8.07 14.95
N SER A 179 -15.64 6.84 14.54
CA SER A 179 -14.34 6.24 14.80
C SER A 179 -13.30 6.84 13.86
N THR A 180 -12.68 7.93 14.30
CA THR A 180 -11.34 8.31 13.89
C THR A 180 -10.36 7.41 14.63
N HIS A 181 -10.02 6.27 14.04
CA HIS A 181 -8.86 5.50 14.48
C HIS A 181 -7.88 5.43 13.30
N ASP A 182 -6.67 5.92 13.53
CA ASP A 182 -5.49 5.76 12.67
C ASP A 182 -5.44 6.51 11.34
N GLY A 183 -6.22 7.57 11.13
CA GLY A 183 -6.10 8.41 9.93
C GLY A 183 -6.41 7.68 8.61
N VAL A 184 -7.17 6.58 8.69
CA VAL A 184 -7.53 5.71 7.58
C VAL A 184 -9.01 5.93 7.25
N ILE A 185 -9.31 6.69 6.20
CA ILE A 185 -10.68 6.95 5.73
C ILE A 185 -11.00 6.04 4.54
N THR A 186 -12.14 5.35 4.62
CA THR A 186 -12.67 4.50 3.53
C THR A 186 -13.19 5.38 2.40
N LEU A 187 -12.62 5.23 1.20
CA LEU A 187 -13.04 5.87 -0.06
C LEU A 187 -13.71 4.87 -0.99
#